data_AF-A0A060YYR4-F1
#
_entry.id   AF-A0A060YYR4-F1
#
_cell.length_a   1.000
_cell.length_b   1.000
_cell.length_c   1.000
_cell.angle_alpha   90.00
_cell.angle_beta   90.00
_cell.angle_gamma   90.00
#
_symmetry.space_group_name_H-M   'P 1'
#
loop_
_entity.id
_entity.type
_entity.pdbx_description
1 polymer ?
#
loop_
_entity_poly.entity_id
_entity_poly.type
_entity_poly.pdbx_seq_one_letter_code
_entity_poly.pdbx_strand_id
1 'polypeptide(L)'
;MFGRTVHLSGKDTQWQVVKKFMGLVHKYNMPVFLVDTASLGLLSQDSMLLRDSLVKEPHCTFLCTNRDVLTFALLNNLWKYDAGLVAAAEEKGFELLEVRGKDPRLVSMDDLSGNEIPLHFLFRLQGYVVHVVVLYERSGNYLWHGVLRLKPNMDRKFAPFRRLDYGHNAGAYDRPELVLTTLDGLDVRIPRNISGFLTEYSQARFLECRYRDARSFFQVCDFMSHFRSVPHCFTKCSLL
;
A
#
# COMPACT_ATOMS: atom_id res chain seq x y z
N MET A 1 22.62 41.83 -3.08
CA MET A 1 21.50 40.96 -3.52
C MET A 1 21.35 39.85 -2.49
N PHE A 2 20.41 39.97 -1.56
CA PHE A 2 20.14 38.92 -0.57
C PHE A 2 19.18 37.90 -1.19
N GLY A 3 19.67 36.67 -1.40
CA GLY A 3 18.84 35.55 -1.80
C GLY A 3 17.82 35.25 -0.71
N ARG A 4 16.54 35.46 -1.00
CA ARG A 4 15.45 35.00 -0.16
C ARG A 4 15.39 33.49 -0.25
N THR A 5 15.86 32.79 0.77
CA THR A 5 15.51 31.39 1.03
C THR A 5 14.00 31.36 1.33
N VAL A 6 13.19 30.98 0.34
CA VAL A 6 11.75 30.80 0.52
C VAL A 6 11.57 29.57 1.41
N HIS A 7 11.20 29.79 2.67
CA HIS A 7 10.81 28.72 3.57
C HIS A 7 9.40 28.29 3.17
N LEU A 8 9.30 27.18 2.45
CA LEU A 8 8.02 26.56 2.09
C LEU A 8 7.33 26.06 3.35
N SER A 9 6.00 26.20 3.43
CA SER A 9 5.26 25.59 4.54
C SER A 9 5.38 24.07 4.50
N GLY A 10 5.11 23.39 5.62
CA GLY A 10 5.11 21.92 5.67
C GLY A 10 4.19 21.31 4.61
N LYS A 11 3.00 21.89 4.38
CA LYS A 11 2.06 21.45 3.34
C LYS A 11 2.57 21.68 1.92
N ASP A 12 3.21 22.81 1.65
CA ASP A 12 3.81 23.05 0.33
C ASP A 12 4.90 22.02 0.02
N THR A 13 5.69 21.66 1.03
CA THR A 13 6.72 20.62 0.91
C THR A 13 6.08 19.27 0.58
N GLN A 14 5.05 18.87 1.32
CA GLN A 14 4.30 17.63 1.05
C GLN A 14 3.76 17.62 -0.39
N TRP A 15 3.11 18.71 -0.80
CA TRP A 15 2.54 18.84 -2.13
C TRP A 15 3.59 18.69 -3.24
N GLN A 16 4.74 19.36 -3.13
CA GLN A 16 5.80 19.24 -4.12
C GLN A 16 6.37 17.82 -4.21
N VAL A 17 6.49 17.13 -3.07
CA VAL A 17 6.96 15.73 -3.03
C VAL A 17 5.94 14.82 -3.73
N VAL A 18 4.65 14.94 -3.41
CA VAL A 18 3.58 14.15 -4.05
C VAL A 18 3.51 14.43 -5.55
N LYS A 19 3.57 15.70 -5.97
CA LYS A 19 3.61 16.08 -7.38
C LYS A 19 4.78 15.45 -8.13
N LYS A 20 5.98 15.46 -7.55
CA LYS A 20 7.15 14.80 -8.16
C LYS A 20 6.97 13.29 -8.26
N PHE A 21 6.43 12.65 -7.23
CA PHE A 21 6.11 11.22 -7.24
C PHE A 21 5.08 10.88 -8.33
N MET A 22 3.99 11.65 -8.44
CA MET A 22 2.99 11.46 -9.49
C MET A 22 3.56 11.63 -10.90
N GLY A 23 4.59 12.47 -11.06
CA GLY A 23 5.37 12.55 -12.29
C GLY A 23 6.12 11.26 -12.64
N LEU A 24 6.67 10.55 -11.64
CA LEU A 24 7.28 9.22 -11.83
C LEU A 24 6.20 8.19 -12.20
N VAL A 25 5.08 8.20 -11.48
CA VAL A 25 3.93 7.33 -11.74
C VAL A 25 3.49 7.43 -13.19
N HIS A 26 3.33 8.66 -13.70
CA HIS A 26 2.94 8.90 -15.09
C HIS A 26 4.02 8.43 -16.08
N LYS A 27 5.29 8.80 -15.86
CA LYS A 27 6.40 8.44 -16.75
C LYS A 27 6.59 6.92 -16.89
N TYR A 28 6.42 6.18 -15.80
CA TYR A 28 6.62 4.73 -15.74
C TYR A 28 5.32 3.92 -15.84
N ASN A 29 4.20 4.58 -16.13
CA ASN A 29 2.87 3.97 -16.20
C ASN A 29 2.56 3.09 -14.97
N MET A 30 2.92 3.57 -13.78
CA MET A 30 2.70 2.80 -12.55
C MET A 30 1.19 2.78 -12.24
N PRO A 31 0.55 1.60 -12.17
CA PRO A 31 -0.88 1.45 -11.88
C PRO A 31 -1.14 1.64 -10.37
N VAL A 32 -0.93 2.87 -9.89
CA VAL A 32 -1.15 3.22 -8.49
C VAL A 32 -2.53 3.82 -8.25
N PHE A 33 -3.03 3.66 -7.02
CA PHE A 33 -4.22 4.32 -6.51
C PHE A 33 -4.03 4.69 -5.03
N LEU A 34 -4.75 5.70 -4.58
CA LEU A 34 -4.67 6.22 -3.20
C LEU A 34 -5.29 5.23 -2.22
N VAL A 35 -4.55 4.90 -1.17
CA VAL A 35 -5.02 4.04 -0.06
C VAL A 35 -4.76 4.64 1.32
N ASP A 36 -4.19 5.85 1.38
CA ASP A 36 -3.96 6.58 2.60
C ASP A 36 -5.28 6.83 3.34
N THR A 37 -5.36 6.32 4.56
CA THR A 37 -6.63 6.30 5.30
C THR A 37 -7.08 7.69 5.74
N ALA A 38 -6.14 8.58 6.05
CA ALA A 38 -6.45 9.96 6.41
C ALA A 38 -6.99 10.74 5.20
N SER A 39 -6.31 10.62 4.05
CA SER A 39 -6.70 11.29 2.81
C SER A 39 -8.06 10.80 2.31
N LEU A 40 -8.27 9.47 2.30
CA LEU A 40 -9.55 8.86 1.97
C LEU A 40 -10.65 9.23 2.98
N GLY A 41 -10.31 9.36 4.26
CA GLY A 41 -11.23 9.82 5.30
C GLY A 41 -11.76 11.23 5.03
N LEU A 42 -10.90 12.15 4.58
CA LEU A 42 -11.33 13.50 4.17
C LEU A 42 -12.26 13.46 2.95
N LEU A 43 -12.00 12.59 1.98
CA LEU A 43 -12.82 12.43 0.78
C LEU A 43 -14.18 11.78 1.06
N SER A 44 -14.26 10.90 2.06
CA SER A 44 -15.52 10.25 2.47
C SER A 44 -16.52 11.21 3.12
N GLN A 45 -16.08 12.41 3.50
CA GLN A 45 -16.97 13.45 4.01
C GLN A 45 -17.59 14.18 2.82
N ASP A 46 -18.80 13.76 2.42
CA ASP A 46 -19.58 14.18 1.23
C ASP A 46 -19.58 15.70 0.92
N SER A 47 -19.37 16.55 1.94
CA SER A 47 -19.31 18.01 1.79
C SER A 47 -18.06 18.54 1.05
N MET A 48 -16.99 17.75 0.92
CA MET A 48 -15.70 18.24 0.41
C MET A 48 -15.50 18.06 -1.11
N LEU A 49 -16.09 17.02 -1.71
CA LEU A 49 -16.00 16.80 -3.17
C LEU A 49 -16.71 17.91 -3.97
N LEU A 50 -17.77 18.53 -3.42
CA LEU A 50 -18.48 19.64 -4.04
C LEU A 50 -17.73 20.98 -3.94
N ARG A 51 -16.86 21.15 -2.94
CA ARG A 51 -16.10 22.39 -2.73
C ARG A 51 -14.87 22.49 -3.61
N ASP A 52 -14.22 21.38 -3.92
CA ASP A 52 -12.97 21.37 -4.69
C ASP A 52 -13.18 21.80 -6.15
N SER A 53 -14.38 21.58 -6.71
CA SER A 53 -14.75 22.10 -8.04
C SER A 53 -14.85 23.63 -8.13
N LEU A 54 -14.85 24.36 -6.99
CA LEU A 54 -15.08 25.81 -6.93
C LEU A 54 -13.85 26.62 -6.51
N VAL A 55 -12.79 25.99 -6.00
CA VAL A 55 -11.64 26.70 -5.42
C VAL A 55 -10.45 26.62 -6.37
N LYS A 56 -10.06 27.77 -6.95
CA LYS A 56 -8.90 27.94 -7.83
C LYS A 56 -7.58 28.23 -7.11
N GLU A 57 -7.56 28.22 -5.77
CA GLU A 57 -6.33 28.44 -4.99
C GLU A 57 -5.61 27.12 -4.66
N PRO A 58 -4.27 27.10 -4.62
CA PRO A 58 -3.46 25.89 -4.56
C PRO A 58 -3.31 25.40 -3.12
N HIS A 59 -4.41 25.21 -2.41
CA HIS A 59 -4.37 24.65 -1.06
C HIS A 59 -4.40 23.13 -1.15
N CYS A 60 -3.28 22.48 -0.87
CA CYS A 60 -3.23 21.04 -0.74
C CYS A 60 -4.06 20.61 0.49
N THR A 61 -5.23 20.05 0.20
CA THR A 61 -6.31 19.77 1.15
C THR A 61 -6.41 18.28 1.43
N PHE A 62 -6.37 17.45 0.39
CA PHE A 62 -6.65 16.02 0.51
C PHE A 62 -5.37 15.19 0.66
N LEU A 63 -4.31 15.54 -0.09
CA LEU A 63 -3.06 14.78 -0.11
C LEU A 63 -2.05 15.27 0.93
N CYS A 64 -2.26 16.45 1.54
CA CYS A 64 -1.38 17.05 2.55
C CYS A 64 -2.04 17.05 3.94
N THR A 65 -2.15 15.86 4.53
CA THR A 65 -2.90 15.59 5.78
C THR A 65 -2.12 15.91 7.06
N ASN A 66 -1.06 16.73 7.00
CA ASN A 66 -0.09 16.99 8.08
C ASN A 66 0.59 15.74 8.67
N ARG A 67 0.35 14.56 8.10
CA ARG A 67 1.11 13.33 8.38
C ARG A 67 2.48 13.43 7.74
N ASP A 68 3.41 12.60 8.17
CA ASP A 68 4.76 12.52 7.61
C ASP A 68 4.83 11.58 6.37
N VAL A 69 3.72 10.88 6.09
CA VAL A 69 3.64 9.83 5.07
C VAL A 69 2.32 9.94 4.31
N LEU A 70 2.35 9.73 2.99
CA LEU A 70 1.18 9.47 2.14
C LEU A 70 1.30 8.09 1.53
N THR A 71 0.21 7.32 1.53
CA THR A 71 0.22 5.93 1.06
C THR A 71 -0.57 5.71 -0.23
N PHE A 72 0.09 5.09 -1.22
CA PHE A 72 -0.51 4.55 -2.43
C PHE A 72 -0.40 3.03 -2.46
N ALA A 73 -1.28 2.38 -3.20
CA ALA A 73 -1.13 0.98 -3.56
C ALA A 73 -0.79 0.84 -5.04
N LEU A 74 0.04 -0.14 -5.38
CA LEU A 74 0.47 -0.47 -6.74
C LEU A 74 -0.08 -1.85 -7.12
N LEU A 75 -0.84 -1.93 -8.22
CA LEU A 75 -1.34 -3.21 -8.72
C LEU A 75 -0.25 -3.95 -9.50
N ASN A 76 0.34 -4.97 -8.88
CA ASN A 76 1.53 -5.64 -9.45
C ASN A 76 1.27 -6.31 -10.79
N ASN A 77 0.10 -6.91 -11.01
CA ASN A 77 -0.21 -7.62 -12.26
C ASN A 77 -0.31 -6.67 -13.47
N LEU A 78 -0.57 -5.38 -13.23
CA LEU A 78 -0.64 -4.34 -14.26
C LEU A 78 0.69 -3.60 -14.43
N TRP A 79 1.71 -3.99 -13.66
CA TRP A 79 3.01 -3.32 -13.64
C TRP A 79 4.11 -4.32 -13.97
N LYS A 80 5.05 -3.89 -14.81
CA LYS A 80 6.31 -4.63 -15.01
C LYS A 80 7.36 -3.91 -14.20
N TYR A 81 7.99 -4.62 -13.27
CA TYR A 81 9.12 -4.07 -12.52
C TYR A 81 10.17 -3.56 -13.49
N ASP A 82 10.54 -2.29 -13.34
CA ASP A 82 11.57 -1.64 -14.13
C ASP A 82 12.67 -1.20 -13.17
N ALA A 83 13.86 -1.78 -13.33
CA ALA A 83 15.04 -1.39 -12.53
C ALA A 83 15.39 0.09 -12.72
N GLY A 84 15.00 0.70 -13.85
CA GLY A 84 15.12 2.13 -14.12
C GLY A 84 14.27 3.01 -13.22
N LEU A 85 13.26 2.46 -12.51
CA LEU A 85 12.47 3.22 -11.53
C LEU A 85 13.36 3.76 -10.39
N VAL A 86 14.34 2.97 -9.95
CA VAL A 86 15.26 3.38 -8.87
C VAL A 86 16.09 4.58 -9.32
N ALA A 87 16.78 4.45 -10.45
CA ALA A 87 17.60 5.52 -11.01
C ALA A 87 16.77 6.78 -11.29
N ALA A 88 15.55 6.64 -11.81
CA ALA A 88 14.69 7.79 -12.09
C ALA A 88 14.14 8.46 -10.84
N ALA A 89 13.89 7.70 -9.77
CA ALA A 89 13.53 8.27 -8.48
C ALA A 89 14.69 9.11 -7.91
N GLU A 90 15.91 8.57 -7.96
CA GLU A 90 17.14 9.25 -7.55
C GLU A 90 17.40 10.52 -8.39
N GLU A 91 17.20 10.47 -9.71
CA GLU A 91 17.28 11.66 -10.59
C GLU A 91 16.30 12.77 -10.21
N LYS A 92 15.15 12.41 -9.61
CA LYS A 92 14.17 13.38 -9.08
C LYS A 92 14.48 13.83 -7.65
N GLY A 93 15.55 13.31 -7.06
CA GLY A 93 16.06 13.59 -5.73
C GLY A 93 15.48 12.70 -4.63
N PHE A 94 14.70 11.67 -4.98
CA PHE A 94 14.19 10.74 -3.99
C PHE A 94 15.28 9.81 -3.50
N GLU A 95 15.29 9.56 -2.20
CA GLU A 95 15.87 8.35 -1.65
C GLU A 95 14.81 7.25 -1.74
N LEU A 96 15.18 6.07 -2.22
CA LEU A 96 14.26 4.95 -2.39
C LEU A 96 14.67 3.77 -1.51
N LEU A 97 13.72 3.28 -0.71
CA LEU A 97 13.85 2.03 0.03
C LEU A 97 12.88 0.99 -0.54
N GLU A 98 13.41 -0.07 -1.14
CA GLU A 98 12.65 -1.25 -1.53
C GLU A 98 12.68 -2.29 -0.40
N VAL A 99 11.51 -2.66 0.10
CA VAL A 99 11.35 -3.73 1.09
C VAL A 99 10.81 -4.96 0.38
N ARG A 100 11.61 -6.03 0.37
CA ARG A 100 11.26 -7.32 -0.21
C ARG A 100 10.90 -8.35 0.86
N GLY A 101 10.13 -9.36 0.48
CA GLY A 101 9.82 -10.49 1.34
C GLY A 101 9.43 -11.72 0.52
N LYS A 102 9.23 -12.85 1.20
CA LYS A 102 8.91 -14.12 0.52
C LYS A 102 7.61 -14.03 -0.27
N ASP A 103 7.59 -14.60 -1.47
CA ASP A 103 6.38 -14.77 -2.24
C ASP A 103 5.51 -15.90 -1.66
N PRO A 104 4.34 -15.60 -1.07
CA PRO A 104 3.47 -16.64 -0.52
C PRO A 104 2.92 -17.60 -1.58
N ARG A 105 2.91 -17.21 -2.87
CA ARG A 105 2.42 -18.05 -3.98
C ARG A 105 3.39 -19.17 -4.34
N LEU A 106 4.66 -19.05 -3.95
CA LEU A 106 5.74 -19.98 -4.28
C LEU A 106 6.17 -20.82 -3.08
N VAL A 107 5.45 -20.75 -1.96
CA VAL A 107 5.74 -21.57 -0.77
C VAL A 107 5.33 -23.02 -1.06
N SER A 108 6.21 -23.76 -1.73
CA SER A 108 6.12 -25.22 -1.84
C SER A 108 6.39 -25.86 -0.47
N MET A 109 5.92 -27.09 -0.28
CA MET A 109 6.07 -27.81 0.99
C MET A 109 7.52 -28.02 1.45
N ASP A 110 8.53 -27.87 0.59
CA ASP A 110 9.93 -28.19 0.93
C ASP A 110 10.98 -27.18 0.42
N ASP A 111 10.61 -26.09 -0.25
CA ASP A 111 11.59 -25.18 -0.85
C ASP A 111 11.92 -23.98 0.06
N LEU A 112 13.10 -24.04 0.69
CA LEU A 112 13.65 -22.97 1.53
C LEU A 112 14.06 -21.71 0.73
N SER A 113 13.89 -21.72 -0.60
CA SER A 113 14.42 -20.72 -1.52
C SER A 113 13.36 -19.83 -2.18
N GLY A 114 12.14 -19.74 -1.63
CA GLY A 114 11.07 -18.89 -2.19
C GLY A 114 11.58 -17.48 -2.55
N ASN A 115 11.52 -17.14 -3.85
CA ASN A 115 12.03 -15.88 -4.38
C ASN A 115 11.45 -14.69 -3.59
N GLU A 116 12.31 -13.77 -3.15
CA GLU A 116 11.85 -12.53 -2.55
C GLU A 116 11.19 -11.65 -3.64
N ILE A 117 10.03 -11.09 -3.36
CA ILE A 117 9.29 -10.15 -4.20
C ILE A 117 9.21 -8.77 -3.53
N PRO A 118 9.11 -7.67 -4.28
CA PRO A 118 8.93 -6.34 -3.70
C PRO A 118 7.57 -6.24 -3.01
N LEU A 119 7.54 -5.86 -1.73
CA LEU A 119 6.30 -5.71 -0.96
C LEU A 119 5.96 -4.25 -0.74
N HIS A 120 6.97 -3.42 -0.52
CA HIS A 120 6.79 -1.98 -0.32
C HIS A 120 7.93 -1.21 -0.97
N PHE A 121 7.61 -0.03 -1.48
CA PHE A 121 8.58 1.00 -1.82
C PHE A 121 8.32 2.23 -0.96
N LEU A 122 9.38 2.86 -0.45
CA LEU A 122 9.28 4.10 0.29
C LEU A 122 10.15 5.14 -0.41
N PHE A 123 9.51 6.18 -0.94
CA PHE A 123 10.16 7.30 -1.61
C PHE A 123 10.26 8.45 -0.63
N ARG A 124 11.46 8.77 -0.15
CA ARG A 124 11.70 9.88 0.78
C ARG A 124 12.28 11.07 0.03
N LEU A 125 11.72 12.25 0.26
CA LEU A 125 12.27 13.51 -0.24
C LEU A 125 11.94 14.63 0.76
N GLN A 126 12.94 15.42 1.13
CA GLN A 126 12.78 16.57 2.05
C GLN A 126 12.08 16.20 3.38
N GLY A 127 12.35 14.98 3.88
CA GLY A 127 11.77 14.47 5.13
C GLY A 127 10.35 13.90 5.02
N TYR A 128 9.67 14.08 3.88
CA TYR A 128 8.36 13.49 3.62
C TYR A 128 8.49 12.17 2.87
N VAL A 129 7.61 11.21 3.17
CA VAL A 129 7.65 9.87 2.58
C VAL A 129 6.38 9.57 1.79
N VAL A 130 6.54 9.13 0.55
CA VAL A 130 5.48 8.45 -0.19
C VAL A 130 5.68 6.95 -0.05
N HIS A 131 4.76 6.29 0.63
CA HIS A 131 4.74 4.84 0.81
C HIS A 131 3.92 4.20 -0.29
N VAL A 132 4.50 3.24 -1.01
CA VAL A 132 3.81 2.46 -2.03
C VAL A 132 3.74 1.00 -1.57
N VAL A 133 2.52 0.50 -1.40
CA VAL A 133 2.24 -0.89 -1.03
C VAL A 133 1.99 -1.70 -2.30
N VAL A 134 2.71 -2.79 -2.51
CA VAL A 134 2.53 -3.63 -3.69
C VAL A 134 1.41 -4.64 -3.42
N LEU A 135 0.36 -4.59 -4.24
CA LEU A 135 -0.79 -5.51 -4.18
C LEU A 135 -0.65 -6.59 -5.25
N TYR A 136 -0.71 -7.84 -4.81
CA TYR A 136 -0.64 -9.04 -5.65
C TYR A 136 -1.99 -9.72 -5.74
N GLU A 137 -2.38 -10.09 -6.95
CA GLU A 137 -3.56 -10.93 -7.14
C GLU A 137 -3.32 -12.36 -6.66
N ARG A 138 -4.33 -12.93 -6.00
CA ARG A 138 -4.37 -14.34 -5.59
C ARG A 138 -5.67 -15.00 -6.08
N SER A 139 -5.72 -16.33 -5.96
CA SER A 139 -6.92 -17.13 -6.25
C SER A 139 -8.12 -16.59 -5.48
N GLY A 140 -9.30 -16.54 -6.11
CA GLY A 140 -10.49 -15.92 -5.48
C GLY A 140 -10.62 -14.40 -5.68
N ASN A 141 -9.86 -13.80 -6.61
CA ASN A 141 -9.97 -12.40 -7.04
C ASN A 141 -9.83 -11.35 -5.93
N TYR A 142 -8.98 -11.65 -4.94
CA TYR A 142 -8.58 -10.68 -3.92
C TYR A 142 -7.14 -10.21 -4.13
N LEU A 143 -6.84 -9.02 -3.62
CA LEU A 143 -5.55 -8.36 -3.65
C LEU A 143 -4.86 -8.52 -2.30
N TRP A 144 -3.67 -9.12 -2.29
CA TRP A 144 -2.87 -9.36 -1.11
C TRP A 144 -1.69 -8.38 -1.01
N HIS A 145 -1.36 -7.93 0.20
CA HIS A 145 -0.08 -7.31 0.52
C HIS A 145 0.62 -8.01 1.69
N GLY A 146 1.95 -7.92 1.68
CA GLY A 146 2.79 -8.50 2.71
C GLY A 146 3.09 -7.57 3.88
N VAL A 147 3.77 -8.14 4.88
CA VAL A 147 4.30 -7.40 6.03
C VAL A 147 5.58 -6.67 5.62
N LEU A 148 5.76 -5.43 6.09
CA LEU A 148 7.00 -4.69 5.97
C LEU A 148 7.96 -5.14 7.08
N ARG A 149 8.99 -5.92 6.71
CA ARG A 149 10.04 -6.37 7.63
C ARG A 149 11.38 -5.78 7.26
N LEU A 150 11.91 -4.92 8.13
CA LEU A 150 13.23 -4.34 7.93
C LEU A 150 14.32 -5.36 8.24
N LYS A 151 15.26 -5.51 7.30
CA LYS A 151 16.49 -6.28 7.52
C LYS A 151 17.41 -5.53 8.51
N PRO A 152 18.28 -6.22 9.27
CA PRO A 152 19.12 -5.59 10.30
C PRO A 152 19.99 -4.42 9.81
N ASN A 153 20.38 -4.43 8.53
CA ASN A 153 21.23 -3.42 7.89
C ASN A 153 20.46 -2.23 7.29
N MET A 154 19.13 -2.20 7.38
CA MET A 154 18.32 -1.11 6.83
C MET A 154 18.23 0.07 7.80
N ASP A 155 18.18 1.30 7.25
CA ASP A 155 17.99 2.51 8.05
C ASP A 155 16.59 2.57 8.67
N ARG A 156 16.51 2.35 9.98
CA ARG A 156 15.27 2.42 10.75
C ARG A 156 14.73 3.85 10.91
N LYS A 157 15.53 4.87 10.60
CA LYS A 157 15.14 6.28 10.56
C LYS A 157 14.65 6.70 9.17
N PHE A 158 14.62 5.79 8.19
CA PHE A 158 14.21 6.10 6.83
C PHE A 158 12.79 6.68 6.79
N ALA A 159 11.86 6.06 7.51
CA ALA A 159 10.48 6.49 7.63
C ALA A 159 9.99 6.27 9.07
N PRO A 160 8.87 6.91 9.48
CA PRO A 160 8.23 6.62 10.77
C PRO A 160 7.48 5.28 10.69
N PHE A 161 8.19 4.16 10.58
CA PHE A 161 7.63 2.82 10.29
C PHE A 161 6.46 2.41 11.20
N ARG A 162 6.46 2.85 12.47
CA ARG A 162 5.39 2.55 13.43
C ARG A 162 4.06 3.26 13.10
N ARG A 163 4.10 4.35 12.33
CA ARG A 163 2.96 5.20 11.96
C ARG A 163 2.44 4.93 10.53
N LEU A 164 3.02 3.95 9.83
CA LEU A 164 2.52 3.53 8.53
C LEU A 164 1.17 2.84 8.71
N ASP A 165 0.23 3.14 7.81
CA ASP A 165 -1.07 2.46 7.74
C ASP A 165 -0.88 0.98 7.36
N TYR A 166 0.07 0.72 6.47
CA TYR A 166 0.36 -0.61 5.94
C TYR A 166 1.73 -1.12 6.38
N GLY A 167 1.89 -2.45 6.44
CA GLY A 167 3.16 -3.12 6.71
C GLY A 167 3.27 -3.74 8.10
N HIS A 168 2.41 -3.39 9.07
CA HIS A 168 2.38 -4.08 10.37
C HIS A 168 1.90 -5.53 10.24
N ASN A 169 0.91 -5.75 9.37
CA ASN A 169 0.27 -7.03 9.15
C ASN A 169 0.06 -7.21 7.65
N ALA A 170 0.07 -8.46 7.19
CA ALA A 170 -0.40 -8.79 5.85
C ALA A 170 -1.92 -8.60 5.81
N GLY A 171 -2.43 -8.20 4.66
CA GLY A 171 -3.86 -7.99 4.44
C GLY A 171 -4.28 -8.48 3.06
N ALA A 172 -5.58 -8.70 2.93
CA ALA A 172 -6.21 -9.10 1.70
C ALA A 172 -7.52 -8.32 1.54
N TYR A 173 -7.74 -7.81 0.34
CA TYR A 173 -8.88 -6.97 -0.02
C TYR A 173 -9.61 -7.57 -1.21
N ASP A 174 -10.92 -7.44 -1.26
CA ASP A 174 -11.62 -7.59 -2.53
C ASP A 174 -11.11 -6.53 -3.51
N ARG A 175 -11.04 -6.87 -4.80
CA ARG A 175 -10.56 -5.92 -5.80
C ARG A 175 -11.50 -4.71 -5.85
N PRO A 176 -11.03 -3.49 -5.48
CA PRO A 176 -11.88 -2.32 -5.55
C PRO A 176 -12.06 -1.90 -7.01
N GLU A 177 -13.25 -1.39 -7.32
CA GLU A 177 -13.42 -0.58 -8.54
C GLU A 177 -12.74 0.77 -8.33
N LEU A 178 -11.90 1.18 -9.29
CA LEU A 178 -11.14 2.41 -9.21
C LEU A 178 -11.72 3.47 -10.15
N VAL A 179 -11.82 4.71 -9.67
CA VAL A 179 -12.20 5.88 -10.46
C VAL A 179 -11.04 6.87 -10.51
N LEU A 180 -10.86 7.52 -11.65
CA LEU A 180 -9.91 8.63 -11.80
C LEU A 180 -10.60 9.93 -11.38
N THR A 181 -9.95 10.69 -10.51
CA THR A 181 -10.40 12.02 -10.09
C THR A 181 -9.21 12.96 -10.01
N THR A 182 -9.45 14.27 -9.94
CA THR A 182 -8.42 15.26 -9.66
C THR A 182 -8.49 15.64 -8.18
N LEU A 183 -7.38 15.51 -7.45
CA LEU A 183 -7.25 15.90 -6.05
C LEU A 183 -6.10 16.90 -5.92
N ASP A 184 -6.37 18.07 -5.34
CA ASP A 184 -5.39 19.15 -5.16
C ASP A 184 -4.73 19.62 -6.48
N GLY A 185 -5.28 19.23 -7.64
CA GLY A 185 -4.70 19.49 -8.98
C GLY A 185 -3.83 18.36 -9.55
N LEU A 186 -3.86 17.16 -8.96
CA LEU A 186 -3.23 15.96 -9.50
C LEU A 186 -4.28 14.89 -9.85
N ASP A 187 -4.09 14.22 -10.98
CA ASP A 187 -4.93 13.09 -11.37
C ASP A 187 -4.56 11.85 -10.55
N VAL A 188 -5.51 11.40 -9.73
CA VAL A 188 -5.33 10.32 -8.76
C VAL A 188 -6.46 9.30 -8.91
N ARG A 189 -6.10 8.02 -8.94
CA ARG A 189 -7.09 6.94 -8.84
C ARG A 189 -7.46 6.69 -7.39
N ILE A 190 -8.74 6.52 -7.11
CA ILE A 190 -9.27 6.22 -5.78
C ILE A 190 -10.29 5.08 -5.85
N PRO A 191 -10.54 4.34 -4.75
CA PRO A 191 -11.65 3.40 -4.67
C PRO A 191 -13.00 4.12 -4.88
N ARG A 192 -13.88 3.59 -5.74
CA ARG A 192 -15.23 4.15 -5.97
C ARG A 192 -16.04 4.19 -4.68
N ASN A 193 -16.00 3.12 -3.89
CA ASN A 193 -16.66 3.03 -2.59
C ASN A 193 -15.63 3.25 -1.46
N ILE A 194 -15.34 4.52 -1.16
CA ILE A 194 -14.33 4.90 -0.15
C ILE A 194 -14.70 4.36 1.23
N SER A 195 -15.94 4.57 1.67
CA SER A 195 -16.40 4.12 3.00
C SER A 195 -16.34 2.60 3.14
N GLY A 196 -16.72 1.87 2.10
CA GLY A 196 -16.59 0.41 2.04
C GLY A 196 -15.13 -0.04 2.11
N PHE A 197 -14.24 0.61 1.35
CA PHE A 197 -12.81 0.31 1.35
C PHE A 197 -12.17 0.58 2.73
N LEU A 198 -12.47 1.71 3.37
CA LEU A 198 -11.98 2.02 4.72
C LEU A 198 -12.52 1.03 5.77
N THR A 199 -13.78 0.62 5.64
CA THR A 199 -14.38 -0.41 6.49
C THR A 199 -13.64 -1.73 6.34
N GLU A 200 -13.40 -2.18 5.11
CA GLU A 200 -12.63 -3.40 4.83
C GLU A 200 -11.20 -3.29 5.35
N TYR A 201 -10.52 -2.16 5.13
CA TYR A 201 -9.18 -1.88 5.63
C TYR A 201 -9.01 -2.16 7.13
N SER A 202 -9.96 -1.74 7.95
CA SER A 202 -9.88 -1.94 9.41
C SER A 202 -9.86 -3.41 9.85
N GLN A 203 -10.38 -4.31 9.01
CA GLN A 203 -10.59 -5.73 9.30
C GLN A 203 -9.81 -6.67 8.36
N ALA A 204 -9.19 -6.12 7.31
CA ALA A 204 -8.45 -6.85 6.29
C ALA A 204 -7.14 -7.43 6.84
N ARG A 205 -7.26 -8.55 7.55
CA ARG A 205 -6.13 -9.36 8.02
C ARG A 205 -6.01 -10.60 7.17
N PHE A 206 -4.81 -10.82 6.65
CA PHE A 206 -4.48 -12.02 5.93
C PHE A 206 -3.71 -12.97 6.84
N LEU A 207 -4.25 -14.17 7.01
CA LEU A 207 -3.60 -15.27 7.72
C LEU A 207 -3.17 -16.30 6.68
N GLU A 208 -1.86 -16.45 6.49
CA GLU A 208 -1.35 -17.51 5.61
C GLU A 208 -1.66 -18.87 6.24
N CYS A 209 -2.32 -19.74 5.48
CA CYS A 209 -2.62 -21.08 5.93
C CYS A 209 -1.32 -21.86 6.10
N ARG A 210 -1.06 -22.39 7.30
CA ARG A 210 0.03 -23.35 7.51
C ARG A 210 -0.44 -24.70 7.00
N TYR A 211 -0.23 -24.96 5.71
CA TYR A 211 -0.74 -26.17 5.06
C TYR A 211 -0.33 -27.47 5.78
N ARG A 212 0.89 -27.55 6.32
CA ARG A 212 1.34 -28.71 7.12
C ARG A 212 0.52 -28.89 8.41
N ASP A 213 0.23 -27.81 9.11
CA ASP A 213 -0.54 -27.83 10.36
C ASP A 213 -2.02 -28.13 10.06
N ALA A 214 -2.57 -27.50 9.01
CA ALA A 214 -3.92 -27.77 8.53
C ALA A 214 -4.07 -29.23 8.09
N ARG A 215 -3.14 -29.76 7.28
CA ARG A 215 -3.14 -31.17 6.86
C ARG A 215 -3.02 -32.12 8.04
N SER A 216 -2.13 -31.84 8.99
CA SER A 216 -1.99 -32.64 10.22
C SER A 216 -3.28 -32.62 11.03
N PHE A 217 -3.92 -31.45 11.17
CA PHE A 217 -5.23 -31.33 11.82
C PHE A 217 -6.31 -32.14 11.11
N PHE A 218 -6.42 -32.04 9.77
CA PHE A 218 -7.38 -32.83 9.01
C PHE A 218 -7.13 -34.34 9.12
N GLN A 219 -5.87 -34.78 9.11
CA GLN A 219 -5.53 -36.19 9.31
C GLN A 219 -5.91 -36.70 10.71
N VAL A 220 -5.79 -35.87 11.74
CA VAL A 220 -6.23 -36.19 13.10
C VAL A 220 -7.77 -36.13 13.23
N CYS A 221 -8.43 -35.18 12.59
CA CYS A 221 -9.88 -35.03 12.60
C CYS A 221 -10.61 -36.11 11.80
N ASP A 222 -10.05 -36.57 10.68
CA ASP A 222 -10.55 -37.77 9.97
C ASP A 222 -10.47 -39.01 10.88
N PHE A 223 -9.42 -39.12 11.71
CA PHE A 223 -9.30 -40.16 12.72
C PHE A 223 -10.31 -40.00 13.88
N MET A 224 -10.77 -38.78 14.15
CA MET A 224 -11.75 -38.45 15.21
C MET A 224 -13.20 -38.38 14.72
N SER A 225 -13.47 -38.71 13.46
CA SER A 225 -14.82 -38.67 12.84
C SER A 225 -15.86 -39.65 13.45
N HIS A 226 -15.54 -40.30 14.57
CA HIS A 226 -16.52 -40.98 15.43
C HIS A 226 -17.17 -40.08 16.50
N PHE A 227 -16.75 -38.82 16.71
CA PHE A 227 -17.41 -37.91 17.65
C PHE A 227 -17.61 -36.50 17.05
N ARG A 228 -18.86 -36.02 17.18
CA ARG A 228 -19.43 -34.85 16.49
C ARG A 228 -18.79 -33.50 16.87
N SER A 229 -18.86 -32.61 15.87
CA SER A 229 -19.06 -31.15 15.90
C SER A 229 -17.93 -30.23 16.40
N VAL A 230 -17.34 -29.46 15.47
CA VAL A 230 -16.71 -28.15 15.75
C VAL A 230 -17.11 -27.13 14.66
N PRO A 231 -17.69 -25.97 15.01
CA PRO A 231 -18.04 -24.90 14.07
C PRO A 231 -17.00 -23.78 14.00
N HIS A 232 -16.93 -23.15 12.81
CA HIS A 232 -16.41 -21.81 12.48
C HIS A 232 -14.92 -21.46 12.78
N CYS A 233 -14.08 -21.67 11.76
CA CYS A 233 -12.85 -20.91 11.54
C CYS A 233 -12.68 -20.64 10.04
N PHE A 234 -13.31 -19.58 9.51
CA PHE A 234 -13.05 -19.09 8.15
C PHE A 234 -12.65 -17.62 8.20
N THR A 235 -11.38 -17.37 8.50
CA THR A 235 -10.66 -16.22 7.93
C THR A 235 -10.20 -16.63 6.53
N LYS A 236 -10.13 -15.73 5.54
CA LYS A 236 -9.70 -16.02 4.15
C LYS A 236 -8.32 -16.73 4.13
N CYS A 237 -8.33 -18.05 4.26
CA CYS A 237 -7.24 -18.96 3.99
C CYS A 237 -7.43 -19.42 2.55
N SER A 238 -6.63 -18.94 1.61
CA SER A 238 -6.61 -19.57 0.29
C SER A 238 -5.98 -20.94 0.40
N LEU A 239 -6.81 -21.96 0.23
CA LEU A 239 -6.38 -23.23 -0.31
C LEU A 239 -6.04 -22.99 -1.79
N LEU A 240 -4.89 -23.49 -2.21
CA LEU A 240 -4.41 -23.47 -3.60
C LEU A 240 -5.45 -24.10 -4.55
#